data_AF-A0A260ZEX4-F1
#
_entry.id   AF-A0A260ZEX4-F1
#
_cell.length_a   1.000
_cell.length_b   1.000
_cell.length_c   1.000
_cell.angle_alpha   90.00
_cell.angle_beta   90.00
_cell.angle_gamma   90.00
#
_symmetry.space_group_name_H-M   'P 1'
#
loop_
_entity.id
_entity.type
_entity.pdbx_description
1 polymer ?
#
loop_
_entity_poly.entity_id
_entity_poly.type
_entity_poly.pdbx_seq_one_letter_code
_entity_poly.pdbx_strand_id
1 'polypeptide(L)'
;MSICPVCKKTVFFAEKITTLGSDWHKSCFRCSNESCKKLLVLGKQSDRQGRPYCARCHSILFGQHSNGPSDSEIHQFHEGDVVVYRM
;
A
#
# COMPACT_ATOMS: atom_id res chain seq x y z
N MET A 1 -12.68 -24.15 -1.83
CA MET A 1 -13.16 -22.76 -2.02
C MET A 1 -12.74 -21.98 -0.79
N SER A 2 -11.97 -20.92 -0.97
CA SER A 2 -11.34 -20.21 0.15
C SER A 2 -12.08 -18.92 0.49
N ILE A 3 -12.11 -18.54 1.76
CA ILE A 3 -12.78 -17.33 2.24
C ILE A 3 -11.76 -16.21 2.43
N CYS A 4 -12.07 -15.03 1.89
CA CYS A 4 -11.22 -13.85 2.04
C CYS A 4 -11.26 -13.35 3.49
N PRO A 5 -10.11 -13.17 4.16
CA PRO A 5 -10.07 -12.74 5.56
C PRO A 5 -10.51 -11.28 5.78
N VAL A 6 -10.56 -10.45 4.72
CA VAL A 6 -10.98 -9.04 4.79
C VAL A 6 -12.49 -8.91 4.76
N CYS A 7 -13.13 -9.47 3.74
CA CYS A 7 -14.56 -9.28 3.49
C CYS A 7 -15.40 -10.49 3.89
N LYS A 8 -14.77 -11.60 4.30
CA LYS A 8 -15.40 -12.87 4.69
C LYS A 8 -16.29 -13.48 3.59
N LYS A 9 -16.02 -13.14 2.32
CA LYS A 9 -16.71 -13.70 1.15
C LYS A 9 -15.86 -14.74 0.45
N THR A 10 -16.51 -15.63 -0.30
CA THR A 10 -15.85 -16.66 -1.11
C THR A 10 -14.99 -16.03 -2.20
N VAL A 11 -13.77 -16.52 -2.35
CA VAL A 11 -12.84 -16.10 -3.41
C VAL A 11 -13.00 -17.01 -4.62
N PHE A 12 -13.43 -16.42 -5.73
CA PHE A 12 -13.54 -17.11 -7.01
C PHE A 12 -12.21 -17.04 -7.78
N PHE A 13 -12.00 -18.00 -8.69
CA PHE A 13 -10.76 -18.15 -9.46
C PHE A 13 -10.36 -16.87 -10.21
N ALA A 14 -11.32 -16.11 -10.75
CA ALA A 14 -11.08 -14.87 -11.49
C ALA A 14 -10.39 -13.76 -10.67
N GLU A 15 -10.69 -13.70 -9.37
CA GLU A 15 -10.15 -12.70 -8.44
C GLU A 15 -9.21 -13.30 -7.39
N LYS A 16 -8.88 -14.59 -7.51
CA LYS A 16 -8.08 -15.29 -6.51
C LYS A 16 -6.65 -14.78 -6.51
N ILE A 17 -6.23 -14.32 -5.34
CA ILE A 17 -4.85 -14.01 -5.01
C ILE A 17 -4.43 -14.94 -3.89
N THR A 18 -3.49 -15.85 -4.16
CA THR A 18 -2.93 -16.74 -3.14
C THR A 18 -1.63 -16.14 -2.62
N THR A 19 -1.63 -15.69 -1.37
CA THR A 19 -0.49 -15.02 -0.73
C THR A 19 -0.60 -15.13 0.79
N LEU A 20 0.54 -15.17 1.49
CA LEU A 20 0.59 -15.30 2.95
C LEU A 20 -0.10 -16.56 3.47
N GLY A 21 -0.10 -17.62 2.65
CA GLY A 21 -0.79 -18.87 2.94
C GLY A 21 -2.33 -18.78 2.93
N SER A 22 -2.92 -17.69 2.41
CA SER A 22 -4.37 -17.50 2.32
C SER A 22 -4.79 -16.98 0.95
N ASP A 23 -6.09 -17.10 0.63
CA ASP A 23 -6.66 -16.58 -0.60
C ASP A 23 -7.43 -15.28 -0.35
N TRP A 24 -7.18 -14.29 -1.22
CA TRP A 24 -7.71 -12.94 -1.14
C TRP A 24 -8.36 -12.56 -2.46
N HIS A 25 -9.31 -11.62 -2.44
CA HIS A 25 -9.76 -10.99 -3.67
C HIS A 25 -8.75 -9.95 -4.14
N LYS A 26 -8.58 -9.80 -5.46
CA LYS A 26 -7.84 -8.68 -6.09
C LYS A 26 -8.20 -7.32 -5.48
N SER A 27 -9.50 -7.10 -5.27
CA SER A 27 -10.06 -5.87 -4.71
C SER A 27 -9.84 -5.73 -3.19
N CYS A 28 -9.73 -6.85 -2.47
CA CYS A 28 -9.51 -6.86 -1.02
C CYS A 28 -8.03 -6.82 -0.64
N PHE A 29 -7.15 -7.13 -1.58
CA PHE A 29 -5.70 -7.15 -1.37
C PHE A 29 -5.12 -5.74 -1.42
N ARG A 30 -5.33 -5.00 -0.34
CA ARG A 30 -4.92 -3.60 -0.18
C ARG A 30 -4.11 -3.40 1.09
N CYS A 31 -3.36 -2.31 1.13
CA CYS A 31 -2.57 -1.95 2.30
C CYS A 31 -3.46 -1.86 3.54
N SER A 32 -3.07 -2.57 4.61
CA SER A 32 -3.78 -2.54 5.89
C SER A 32 -3.63 -1.20 6.62
N ASN A 33 -2.80 -0.28 6.14
CA ASN A 33 -2.72 1.08 6.66
C ASN A 33 -3.97 1.88 6.22
N GLU A 34 -4.70 2.42 7.20
CA GLU A 34 -5.94 3.17 7.00
C GLU A 34 -5.77 4.43 6.15
N SER A 35 -4.63 5.11 6.26
CA SER A 35 -4.33 6.31 5.46
C SER A 35 -3.94 6.00 4.02
N CYS A 36 -3.54 4.76 3.73
CA CYS A 36 -3.10 4.36 2.41
C CYS A 36 -4.20 3.63 1.64
N LYS A 37 -4.74 2.53 2.20
CA LYS A 37 -5.75 1.62 1.60
C LYS A 37 -5.54 1.30 0.11
N LYS A 38 -4.32 1.46 -0.41
CA LYS A 38 -3.97 1.30 -1.82
C LYS A 38 -4.00 -0.18 -2.20
N LEU A 39 -4.52 -0.49 -3.39
CA LEU A 39 -4.46 -1.82 -3.96
C LEU A 39 -2.99 -2.25 -4.12
N LEU A 40 -2.70 -3.45 -3.63
CA LEU A 40 -1.38 -4.03 -3.67
C LEU A 40 -1.28 -4.96 -4.87
N VAL A 41 -0.10 -4.98 -5.48
CA VAL A 41 0.20 -5.91 -6.56
C VAL A 41 0.90 -7.12 -5.95
N LEU A 42 0.42 -8.30 -6.32
CA LEU A 42 1.06 -9.57 -6.00
C LEU A 42 2.57 -9.53 -6.28
N GLY A 43 3.36 -9.82 -5.25
CA GLY A 43 4.84 -9.83 -5.32
C GLY A 43 5.51 -8.50 -5.00
N LYS A 44 4.77 -7.37 -4.97
CA LYS A 44 5.30 -6.05 -4.57
C LYS A 44 4.83 -5.59 -3.19
N GLN A 45 4.13 -6.45 -2.47
CA GLN A 45 3.69 -6.21 -1.10
C GLN A 45 4.64 -6.84 -0.09
N SER A 46 4.59 -6.32 1.11
CA SER A 46 5.21 -6.92 2.29
C SER A 46 4.12 -7.40 3.23
N ASP A 47 4.34 -8.53 3.88
CA ASP A 47 3.46 -8.98 4.94
C ASP A 47 4.04 -8.73 6.31
N ARG A 48 3.13 -8.44 7.24
CA ARG A 48 3.48 -8.30 8.64
C ARG A 48 2.32 -8.78 9.47
N GLN A 49 2.57 -9.78 10.32
CA GLN A 49 1.56 -10.37 11.21
C GLN A 49 0.28 -10.80 10.47
N GLY A 50 0.42 -11.38 9.27
CA GLY A 50 -0.72 -11.82 8.45
C GLY A 50 -1.51 -10.70 7.78
N ARG A 51 -1.01 -9.46 7.80
CA ARG A 51 -1.62 -8.30 7.12
C ARG A 51 -0.74 -7.82 5.98
N PRO A 52 -1.31 -7.54 4.79
CA PRO A 52 -0.54 -7.03 3.67
C PRO A 52 -0.34 -5.50 3.77
N TYR A 53 0.88 -5.05 3.51
CA TYR A 53 1.29 -3.64 3.49
C TYR A 53 2.01 -3.32 2.18
N CYS A 54 1.89 -2.07 1.72
CA CYS A 54 2.74 -1.60 0.61
C CYS A 54 4.17 -1.42 1.11
N ALA A 55 5.16 -1.56 0.22
CA ALA A 55 6.57 -1.39 0.56
C ALA A 55 6.83 -0.07 1.33
N ARG A 56 6.20 1.04 0.89
CA ARG A 56 6.30 2.34 1.58
C ARG A 56 5.79 2.29 3.02
N CYS A 57 4.53 1.89 3.24
CA CYS A 57 3.97 1.84 4.59
C CYS A 57 4.67 0.81 5.46
N HIS A 58 5.10 -0.30 4.87
CA HIS A 58 5.86 -1.31 5.59
C HIS A 58 7.20 -0.74 6.08
N SER A 59 7.94 0.00 5.24
CA SER A 59 9.18 0.66 5.63
C SER A 59 8.97 1.80 6.63
N ILE A 60 7.87 2.56 6.56
CA ILE A 60 7.61 3.64 7.52
C ILE A 60 7.17 3.10 8.89
N LEU A 61 6.27 2.10 8.89
CA LEU A 61 5.70 1.54 10.12
C LEU A 61 6.65 0.56 10.83
N PHE A 62 7.45 -0.18 10.05
CA PHE A 62 8.29 -1.27 10.56
C PHE A 62 9.78 -1.09 10.22
N GLY A 63 10.17 -0.05 9.49
CA GLY A 63 11.57 0.30 9.30
C GLY A 63 12.14 0.83 10.60
N GLN A 64 13.23 0.21 11.04
CA GLN A 64 13.99 0.59 12.22
C GLN A 64 14.49 2.04 12.11
N HIS A 65 13.86 2.90 12.91
CA HIS A 65 14.31 4.18 13.45
C HIS A 65 14.90 5.22 12.49
N SER A 66 14.05 6.13 11.99
CA SER A 66 14.30 7.59 12.04
C SER A 66 13.04 8.37 11.64
N ASN A 67 12.47 9.06 12.63
CA ASN A 67 11.65 10.28 12.59
C ASN A 67 10.69 10.51 11.40
N GLY A 68 9.39 10.52 11.72
CA GLY A 68 8.35 11.46 11.26
C GLY A 68 8.12 11.69 9.76
N PRO A 69 6.88 11.98 9.32
CA PRO A 69 6.72 12.69 8.06
C PRO A 69 7.32 14.08 8.24
N SER A 70 8.49 14.34 7.65
CA SER A 70 8.85 15.71 7.31
C SER A 70 7.82 16.16 6.28
N ASP A 71 6.78 16.81 6.78
CA ASP A 71 6.07 17.83 6.03
C ASP A 71 7.11 18.85 5.55
N SER A 72 7.57 18.67 4.32
CA SER A 72 8.41 19.64 3.62
C SER A 72 8.24 19.41 2.11
N GLU A 73 7.40 20.27 1.55
CA GLU A 73 7.45 20.79 0.19
C GLU A 73 7.30 19.82 -1.01
N ILE A 74 6.08 19.83 -1.55
CA ILE A 74 5.76 20.07 -2.96
C ILE A 74 6.71 19.43 -3.99
N HIS A 75 6.34 18.24 -4.50
CA HIS A 75 6.79 17.86 -5.83
C HIS A 75 6.09 18.75 -6.86
N GLN A 76 6.91 19.61 -7.46
CA GLN A 76 6.62 20.43 -8.62
C GLN A 76 5.84 19.64 -9.67
N PHE A 77 4.61 20.06 -9.94
CA PHE A 77 4.01 19.84 -11.24
C PHE A 77 4.52 20.96 -12.15
N HIS A 78 5.26 20.59 -13.19
CA HIS A 78 5.56 21.46 -14.32
C HIS A 78 4.25 21.73 -15.06
N GLU A 79 3.65 22.88 -14.82
CA GLU A 79 2.78 23.54 -15.79
C GLU A 79 3.26 24.99 -15.94
N GLY A 80 3.21 25.50 -17.16
CA GLY A 80 4.03 26.59 -17.67
C GLY A 80 4.06 27.88 -16.87
N ASP A 81 5.21 28.56 -17.00
CA ASP A 81 5.41 30.00 -16.83
C ASP A 81 5.24 30.60 -15.43
N VAL A 82 6.28 30.49 -14.59
CA VAL A 82 6.93 31.65 -13.93
C VAL A 82 8.14 31.21 -13.11
N VAL A 83 9.33 31.73 -13.47
CA VAL A 83 10.54 31.64 -12.65
C VAL A 83 10.53 32.75 -11.60
N VAL A 84 10.32 32.41 -10.33
CA VAL A 84 10.53 33.36 -9.23
C VAL A 84 11.95 33.17 -8.70
N TYR A 85 12.85 34.08 -9.08
CA TYR A 85 14.17 34.23 -8.50
C TYR A 85 14.09 35.15 -7.29
N ARG A 86 14.55 34.75 -6.11
CA ARG A 86 14.90 35.71 -5.05
C ARG A 86 16.18 35.30 -4.33
N MET A 87 17.05 36.30 -4.18
CA MET A 87 18.36 36.31 -3.51
C MET A 87 18.28 35.85 -2.05
#